data_AF-A0A9Q4A067-F1
#
_entry.id   AF-A0A9Q4A067-F1
#
_cell.length_a   1.000
_cell.length_b   1.000
_cell.length_c   1.000
_cell.angle_alpha   90.00
_cell.angle_beta   90.00
_cell.angle_gamma   90.00
#
_symmetry.space_group_name_H-M   'P 1'
#
loop_
_entity.id
_entity.type
_entity.pdbx_description
1 polymer ?
#
loop_
_entity_poly.entity_id
_entity_poly.type
_entity_poly.pdbx_seq_one_letter_code
_entity_poly.pdbx_strand_id
1 'polypeptide(L)'
;MSITEKALPANTLLQAQSPWRRVAVEFISSTTAVVGLLLLVVIVLVAAFAPWIVVQNPYDLMQLNVMDARMPPGSLNMDSGYTYWLGTDGQGRDLVSAIIYGLRISLWVGIGSALIAAVIGTLLGLVSAYVGGWVDALLMRLVDLLLSFPVILMALMILAWLGKGVGNVMLTLILLEWAYYARTARGQALTESRREYVDAARGQGVGPLRLVIGHILPNCLPPLIVIGALQIARAITLEATLSFLGLGVPVTEPSLGLLIANGFQYMLSNEYWISLFPGLALLITIVAINLVGDRLRDVLNPRLQR
;
A
#
# COMPACT_ATOMS: atom_id res chain seq x y z
N MET A 1 2.34 -65.69 -21.36
CA MET A 1 3.41 -65.46 -20.37
C MET A 1 3.60 -63.96 -20.24
N SER A 2 3.22 -63.42 -19.08
CA SER A 2 3.45 -62.06 -18.55
C SER A 2 3.05 -60.84 -19.40
N ILE A 3 1.85 -60.34 -19.11
CA ILE A 3 1.51 -58.91 -19.22
C ILE A 3 2.29 -58.22 -18.10
N THR A 4 3.35 -57.49 -18.43
CA THR A 4 4.01 -56.61 -17.47
C THR A 4 3.19 -55.32 -17.37
N GLU A 5 2.28 -55.29 -16.39
CA GLU A 5 1.76 -54.06 -15.81
C GLU A 5 2.95 -53.19 -15.39
N LYS A 6 3.21 -52.14 -16.17
CA LYS A 6 4.12 -51.08 -15.77
C LYS A 6 3.38 -50.28 -14.71
N ALA A 7 3.59 -50.64 -13.44
CA ALA A 7 3.09 -49.89 -12.30
C ALA A 7 3.46 -48.41 -12.48
N LEU A 8 2.43 -47.56 -12.61
CA LEU A 8 2.56 -46.12 -12.53
C LEU A 8 3.31 -45.79 -11.23
N PRO A 9 4.37 -44.97 -11.26
CA PRO A 9 5.08 -44.63 -10.04
C PRO A 9 4.11 -44.02 -9.04
N ALA A 10 4.08 -44.60 -7.84
CA ALA A 10 3.27 -44.21 -6.69
C ALA A 10 3.70 -42.86 -6.09
N ASN A 11 3.84 -41.84 -6.93
CA ASN A 11 3.98 -40.44 -6.53
C ASN A 11 2.67 -39.65 -6.69
N THR A 12 1.56 -40.33 -7.03
CA THR A 12 0.19 -39.81 -7.06
C THR A 12 -0.46 -39.64 -5.68
N LEU A 13 0.34 -39.65 -4.61
CA LEU A 13 -0.05 -39.11 -3.31
C LEU A 13 0.61 -37.73 -3.10
N LEU A 14 0.57 -36.88 -4.13
CA LEU A 14 0.81 -35.45 -3.95
C LEU A 14 -0.25 -34.95 -2.98
N GLN A 15 0.17 -34.82 -1.72
CA GLN A 15 -0.58 -34.24 -0.63
C GLN A 15 -1.44 -33.09 -1.15
N ALA A 16 -2.72 -33.10 -0.83
CA ALA A 16 -3.61 -31.97 -1.00
C ALA A 16 -3.09 -30.80 -0.13
N GLN A 17 -2.01 -30.16 -0.57
CA GLN A 17 -1.47 -28.98 0.07
C GLN A 17 -2.46 -27.86 -0.21
N SER A 18 -2.94 -27.22 0.85
CA SER A 18 -3.76 -26.01 0.74
C SER A 18 -3.11 -25.06 -0.27
N PRO A 19 -3.85 -24.50 -1.25
CA PRO A 19 -3.31 -23.55 -2.23
C PRO A 19 -2.49 -22.43 -1.58
N TRP A 20 -2.93 -21.96 -0.41
CA TRP A 20 -2.25 -20.94 0.38
C TRP A 20 -0.92 -21.39 0.98
N ARG A 21 -0.79 -22.68 1.34
CA ARG A 21 0.48 -23.24 1.83
C ARG A 21 1.51 -23.27 0.71
N ARG A 22 1.10 -23.64 -0.50
CA ARG A 22 1.97 -23.62 -1.68
C ARG A 22 2.46 -22.19 -1.97
N VAL A 23 1.54 -21.22 -1.94
CA VAL A 23 1.87 -19.79 -2.10
C VAL A 23 2.91 -19.35 -1.05
N ALA A 24 2.73 -19.72 0.22
CA ALA A 24 3.68 -19.34 1.27
C ALA A 24 5.08 -19.97 1.07
N VAL A 25 5.14 -21.25 0.69
CA VAL A 25 6.42 -21.94 0.43
C VAL A 25 7.14 -21.34 -0.78
N GLU A 26 6.42 -21.09 -1.87
CA GLU A 26 6.99 -20.43 -3.05
C GLU A 26 7.39 -18.99 -2.73
N PHE A 27 6.66 -18.25 -1.89
CA PHE A 27 7.05 -16.89 -1.50
C PHE A 27 8.40 -16.89 -0.78
N ILE A 28 8.56 -17.75 0.23
CA ILE A 28 9.76 -17.81 1.09
C ILE A 28 10.99 -18.33 0.33
N SER A 29 10.82 -19.04 -0.78
CA SER A 29 11.95 -19.53 -1.58
C SER A 29 12.76 -18.41 -2.26
N SER A 30 12.22 -17.18 -2.34
CA SER A 30 12.93 -16.03 -2.89
C SER A 30 13.59 -15.18 -1.79
N THR A 31 14.92 -15.09 -1.82
CA THR A 31 15.69 -14.27 -0.88
C THR A 31 15.28 -12.79 -0.93
N THR A 32 15.01 -12.23 -2.11
CA THR A 32 14.61 -10.82 -2.25
C THR A 32 13.25 -10.55 -1.61
N ALA A 33 12.33 -11.51 -1.72
CA ALA A 33 11.01 -11.41 -1.11
C ALA A 33 11.07 -11.53 0.41
N VAL A 34 11.90 -12.42 0.93
CA VAL A 34 12.11 -12.57 2.39
C VAL A 34 12.76 -11.31 2.97
N VAL A 35 13.77 -10.75 2.30
CA VAL A 35 14.40 -9.50 2.72
C VAL A 35 13.40 -8.34 2.69
N GLY A 36 12.64 -8.20 1.60
CA GLY A 36 11.59 -7.17 1.48
C GLY A 36 10.52 -7.30 2.56
N LEU A 37 10.05 -8.53 2.83
CA LEU A 37 9.08 -8.81 3.88
C LEU A 37 9.64 -8.50 5.26
N LEU A 38 10.87 -8.91 5.56
CA LEU A 38 11.51 -8.64 6.85
C LEU A 38 11.66 -7.13 7.07
N LEU A 39 12.12 -6.39 6.05
CA LEU A 39 12.22 -4.93 6.11
C LEU A 39 10.85 -4.29 6.35
N LEU A 40 9.82 -4.72 5.61
CA LEU A 40 8.46 -4.20 5.76
C LEU A 40 7.92 -4.47 7.17
N VAL A 41 8.12 -5.67 7.71
CA VAL A 41 7.71 -6.03 9.07
C VAL A 41 8.41 -5.15 10.09
N VAL A 42 9.73 -4.96 9.97
CA VAL A 42 10.49 -4.07 10.88
C VAL A 42 9.95 -2.64 10.80
N ILE A 43 9.72 -2.11 9.60
CA ILE A 43 9.17 -0.77 9.40
C ILE A 43 7.79 -0.62 10.06
N VAL A 44 6.90 -1.59 9.83
CA VAL A 44 5.55 -1.58 10.41
C VAL A 44 5.61 -1.66 11.93
N LEU A 45 6.48 -2.52 12.49
CA LEU A 45 6.65 -2.64 13.94
C LEU A 45 7.19 -1.35 14.57
N VAL A 46 8.23 -0.76 13.96
CA VAL A 46 8.81 0.51 14.43
C VAL A 46 7.77 1.64 14.36
N ALA A 47 6.99 1.72 13.29
CA ALA A 47 5.92 2.72 13.15
C ALA A 47 4.75 2.50 14.13
N ALA A 48 4.35 1.24 14.36
CA ALA A 48 3.26 0.91 15.27
C ALA A 48 3.62 1.19 16.74
N PHE A 49 4.86 0.89 17.12
CA PHE A 49 5.38 1.10 18.47
C PHE A 49 6.11 2.43 18.64
N ALA A 50 5.91 3.38 17.70
CA ALA A 50 6.52 4.71 17.73
C ALA A 50 6.44 5.39 19.11
N PRO A 51 5.28 5.47 19.80
CA PRO A 51 5.17 6.17 21.08
C PRO A 51 5.98 5.56 22.22
N TRP A 52 6.48 4.33 22.06
CA TRP A 52 7.26 3.62 23.08
C TRP A 52 8.74 3.51 22.73
N ILE A 53 9.10 3.72 21.46
CA ILE A 53 10.48 3.59 20.97
C ILE A 53 11.18 4.95 21.01
N VAL A 54 10.47 6.02 20.68
CA VAL A 54 11.12 7.32 20.44
C VAL A 54 11.13 8.19 21.68
N VAL A 55 12.11 9.09 21.74
CA VAL A 55 12.35 9.96 22.90
C VAL A 55 11.45 11.20 22.87
N GLN A 56 11.19 11.75 21.68
CA GLN A 56 10.38 12.95 21.51
C GLN A 56 9.09 12.61 20.76
N ASN A 57 7.93 13.08 21.23
CA ASN A 57 6.68 12.95 20.48
C ASN A 57 6.51 14.16 19.55
N PRO A 58 6.63 14.01 18.20
CA PRO A 58 6.56 15.14 17.28
C PRO A 58 5.20 15.83 17.20
N TYR A 59 4.15 15.19 17.71
CA TYR A 59 2.79 15.74 17.75
C TYR A 59 2.58 16.69 18.93
N ASP A 60 3.43 16.60 19.95
CA ASP A 60 3.43 17.51 21.08
C ASP A 60 4.42 18.65 20.83
N LEU A 61 3.90 19.78 20.35
CA LEU A 61 4.71 20.94 20.03
C LEU A 61 5.40 21.55 21.27
N MET A 62 4.94 21.25 22.49
CA MET A 62 5.57 21.74 23.72
C MET A 62 6.92 21.08 24.00
N GLN A 63 7.21 19.95 23.36
CA GLN A 63 8.49 19.24 23.47
C GLN A 63 9.54 19.74 22.47
N LEU A 64 9.17 20.65 21.57
CA LEU A 64 10.07 21.19 20.56
C LEU A 64 10.80 22.40 21.12
N ASN A 65 12.13 22.38 21.10
CA ASN A 65 12.95 23.53 21.44
C ASN A 65 13.57 24.13 20.18
N VAL A 66 13.15 25.35 19.83
CA VAL A 66 13.65 26.07 18.64
C VAL A 66 15.15 26.42 18.76
N MET A 67 15.70 26.48 19.98
CA MET A 67 17.14 26.65 20.18
C MET A 67 17.95 25.45 19.67
N ASP A 68 17.31 24.28 19.59
CA ASP A 68 17.88 23.05 19.03
C ASP A 68 17.62 22.92 17.51
N ALA A 69 17.19 23.99 16.84
CA ALA A 69 16.92 23.95 15.41
C ALA A 69 18.18 23.70 14.57
N ARG A 70 18.06 22.81 13.58
CA ARG A 70 19.08 22.55 12.54
C ARG A 70 20.43 22.09 13.09
N MET A 71 20.42 21.36 14.19
CA MET A 71 21.62 20.75 14.74
C MET A 71 22.05 19.56 13.88
N PRO A 72 23.37 19.38 13.68
CA PRO A 72 23.89 18.26 12.91
C PRO A 72 23.68 16.92 13.64
N PRO A 73 23.78 15.80 12.92
CA PRO A 73 23.76 14.46 13.50
C PRO A 73 24.81 14.29 14.61
N GLY A 74 24.40 13.68 15.73
CA GLY A 74 25.25 13.44 16.90
C GLY A 74 25.32 14.60 17.90
N SER A 75 24.57 15.67 17.69
CA SER A 75 24.43 16.78 18.64
C SER A 75 23.68 16.35 19.91
N LEU A 76 24.00 17.00 21.04
CA LEU A 76 23.31 16.78 22.31
C LEU A 76 22.18 17.80 22.45
N ASN A 77 21.01 17.33 22.88
CA ASN A 77 19.88 18.17 23.23
C ASN A 77 20.25 19.08 24.41
N MET A 78 19.89 20.36 24.32
CA MET A 78 20.29 21.37 25.31
C MET A 78 19.58 21.22 26.67
N ASP A 79 18.37 20.66 26.71
CA ASP A 79 17.53 20.62 27.91
C ASP A 79 17.60 19.29 28.67
N SER A 80 17.70 18.18 27.94
CA SER A 80 17.45 16.82 28.45
C SER A 80 18.62 15.86 28.28
N GLY A 81 19.68 16.28 27.55
CA GLY A 81 20.95 15.57 27.45
C GLY A 81 20.96 14.30 26.60
N TYR A 82 19.87 13.95 25.90
CA TYR A 82 19.89 12.87 24.91
C TYR A 82 20.52 13.34 23.59
N THR A 83 20.98 12.40 22.77
CA THR A 83 21.66 12.68 21.49
C THR A 83 20.68 12.65 20.32
N TYR A 84 20.71 13.68 19.48
CA TYR A 84 20.04 13.72 18.19
C TYR A 84 20.84 12.93 17.14
N TRP A 85 20.63 11.61 17.08
CA TRP A 85 21.41 10.70 16.22
C TRP A 85 21.41 11.08 14.75
N LEU A 86 20.27 11.55 14.23
CA LEU A 86 20.13 11.99 12.83
C LEU A 86 20.09 13.51 12.69
N GLY A 87 20.27 14.24 13.80
CA GLY A 87 20.15 15.70 13.86
C GLY A 87 18.70 16.17 14.07
N THR A 88 18.48 17.46 13.93
CA THR A 88 17.17 18.09 14.11
C THR A 88 16.70 18.84 12.86
N ASP A 89 15.37 19.06 12.79
CA ASP A 89 14.76 19.90 11.75
C ASP A 89 14.77 21.40 12.11
N GLY A 90 14.16 22.22 11.24
CA GLY A 90 14.05 23.67 11.41
C GLY A 90 13.29 24.13 12.67
N GLN A 91 12.57 23.23 13.35
CA GLN A 91 11.83 23.50 14.59
C GLN A 91 12.50 22.88 15.83
N GLY A 92 13.68 22.26 15.69
CA GLY A 92 14.37 21.56 16.77
C GLY A 92 13.77 20.18 17.10
N ARG A 93 13.04 19.59 16.15
CA ARG A 93 12.49 18.25 16.26
C ARG A 93 13.56 17.20 15.95
N ASP A 94 13.67 16.18 16.80
CA ASP A 94 14.52 15.00 16.57
C ASP A 94 14.10 14.28 15.29
N LEU A 95 15.03 14.11 14.35
CA LEU A 95 14.72 13.48 13.06
C LEU A 95 14.43 11.99 13.18
N VAL A 96 15.02 11.26 14.13
CA VAL A 96 14.69 9.84 14.34
C VAL A 96 13.22 9.70 14.74
N SER A 97 12.82 10.45 15.76
CA SER A 97 11.45 10.49 16.26
C SER A 97 10.47 10.94 15.17
N ALA A 98 10.82 12.00 14.43
CA ALA A 98 10.03 12.51 13.32
C ALA A 98 9.84 11.48 12.21
N ILE A 99 10.90 10.78 11.79
CA ILE A 99 10.84 9.76 10.72
C ILE A 99 9.95 8.59 11.15
N ILE A 100 10.08 8.11 12.39
CA ILE A 100 9.31 6.97 12.89
C ILE A 100 7.80 7.30 12.97
N TYR A 101 7.44 8.50 13.45
CA TYR A 101 6.06 8.98 13.42
C TYR A 101 5.57 9.30 11.99
N GLY A 102 6.46 9.78 11.12
CA GLY A 102 6.17 10.01 9.70
C GLY A 102 5.84 8.72 8.96
N LEU A 103 6.59 7.65 9.22
CA LEU A 103 6.29 6.30 8.73
C LEU A 103 4.89 5.86 9.15
N ARG A 104 4.51 6.11 10.41
CA ARG A 104 3.17 5.76 10.91
C ARG A 104 2.06 6.45 10.11
N ILE A 105 2.18 7.75 9.86
CA ILE A 105 1.19 8.51 9.08
C ILE A 105 1.16 8.02 7.62
N SER A 106 2.32 7.93 6.96
CA SER A 106 2.38 7.52 5.55
C SER A 106 1.86 6.09 5.34
N LEU A 107 2.19 5.15 6.24
CA LEU A 107 1.65 3.78 6.20
C LEU A 107 0.14 3.75 6.48
N TRP A 108 -0.32 4.48 7.48
CA TRP A 108 -1.75 4.53 7.82
C TRP A 108 -2.60 5.07 6.65
N VAL A 109 -2.17 6.18 6.07
CA VAL A 109 -2.83 6.78 4.91
C VAL A 109 -2.75 5.84 3.72
N GLY A 110 -1.56 5.37 3.35
CA GLY A 110 -1.36 4.57 2.14
C GLY A 110 -2.02 3.19 2.19
N ILE A 111 -1.84 2.45 3.28
CA ILE A 111 -2.48 1.12 3.44
C ILE A 111 -3.98 1.30 3.62
N GLY A 112 -4.41 2.22 4.48
CA GLY A 112 -5.81 2.42 4.79
C GLY A 112 -6.62 2.90 3.58
N SER A 113 -6.11 3.86 2.80
CA SER A 113 -6.79 4.32 1.59
C SER A 113 -6.87 3.22 0.53
N ALA A 114 -5.77 2.49 0.33
CA ALA A 114 -5.71 1.41 -0.67
C ALA A 114 -6.67 0.27 -0.32
N LEU A 115 -6.76 -0.14 0.95
CA LEU A 115 -7.68 -1.19 1.39
C LEU A 115 -9.15 -0.79 1.22
N ILE A 116 -9.51 0.43 1.63
CA ILE A 116 -10.90 0.91 1.48
C ILE A 116 -11.25 1.06 -0.01
N ALA A 117 -10.34 1.62 -0.82
CA ALA A 117 -10.49 1.70 -2.26
C ALA A 117 -10.61 0.32 -2.92
N ALA A 118 -9.85 -0.68 -2.44
CA ALA A 118 -9.92 -2.05 -2.92
C ALA A 118 -11.28 -2.68 -2.65
N VAL A 119 -11.84 -2.49 -1.45
CA VAL A 119 -13.17 -3.00 -1.10
C VAL A 119 -14.23 -2.34 -1.98
N ILE A 120 -14.27 -1.00 -2.02
CA ILE A 120 -15.27 -0.26 -2.80
C ILE A 120 -15.16 -0.62 -4.28
N GLY A 121 -13.96 -0.55 -4.84
CA GLY A 121 -13.72 -0.82 -6.26
C GLY A 121 -14.06 -2.26 -6.61
N THR A 122 -13.65 -3.24 -5.80
CA THR A 122 -13.96 -4.65 -6.07
C THR A 122 -15.46 -4.91 -6.08
N LEU A 123 -16.20 -4.37 -5.12
CA LEU A 123 -17.65 -4.50 -5.08
C LEU A 123 -18.32 -3.87 -6.30
N LEU A 124 -17.94 -2.64 -6.66
CA LEU A 124 -18.50 -1.96 -7.83
C LEU A 124 -18.14 -2.67 -9.14
N GLY A 125 -16.91 -3.19 -9.26
CA GLY A 125 -16.47 -3.95 -10.43
C GLY A 125 -17.21 -5.29 -10.58
N LEU A 126 -17.46 -5.99 -9.48
CA LEU A 126 -18.28 -7.22 -9.48
C LEU A 126 -19.73 -6.92 -9.86
N VAL A 127 -20.32 -5.85 -9.32
CA VAL A 127 -21.68 -5.42 -9.67
C VAL A 127 -21.77 -5.07 -11.15
N SER A 128 -20.82 -4.30 -11.68
CA SER A 128 -20.77 -3.95 -13.11
C SER A 128 -20.66 -5.19 -13.99
N ALA A 129 -19.79 -6.15 -13.65
CA ALA A 129 -19.63 -7.38 -14.42
C ALA A 129 -20.86 -8.31 -14.36
N TYR A 130 -21.49 -8.42 -13.18
CA TYR A 130 -22.59 -9.37 -12.96
C TYR A 130 -23.93 -8.86 -13.48
N VAL A 131 -24.24 -7.58 -13.25
CA VAL A 131 -25.50 -6.96 -13.69
C VAL A 131 -25.46 -6.63 -15.18
N GLY A 132 -24.30 -6.19 -15.70
CA GLY A 132 -24.14 -5.82 -17.09
C GLY A 132 -25.00 -4.61 -17.51
N GLY A 133 -25.23 -4.49 -18.82
CA GLY A 133 -26.14 -3.50 -19.40
C GLY A 133 -25.76 -2.04 -19.08
N TRP A 134 -26.76 -1.24 -18.70
CA TRP A 134 -26.57 0.19 -18.45
C TRP A 134 -25.77 0.49 -17.17
N VAL A 135 -25.86 -0.38 -16.15
CA VAL A 135 -25.10 -0.22 -14.89
C VAL A 135 -23.61 -0.35 -15.17
N ASP A 136 -23.24 -1.36 -15.97
CA ASP A 136 -21.88 -1.54 -16.43
C ASP A 136 -21.38 -0.32 -17.21
N ALA A 137 -22.17 0.14 -18.20
CA ALA A 137 -21.82 1.30 -19.01
C ALA A 137 -21.64 2.58 -18.18
N LEU A 138 -22.51 2.83 -17.19
CA LEU A 138 -22.41 4.00 -16.30
C LEU A 138 -21.17 3.93 -15.41
N LEU A 139 -20.97 2.81 -14.72
CA LEU A 139 -19.83 2.63 -13.81
C LEU A 139 -18.50 2.70 -14.57
N MET A 140 -18.40 2.03 -15.71
CA MET A 140 -17.18 2.07 -16.52
C MET A 140 -16.94 3.45 -17.11
N ARG A 141 -17.99 4.21 -17.47
CA ARG A 141 -17.82 5.60 -17.92
C ARG A 141 -17.30 6.51 -16.81
N LEU A 142 -17.75 6.33 -15.56
CA LEU A 142 -17.19 7.04 -14.41
C LEU A 142 -15.72 6.68 -14.18
N VAL A 143 -15.41 5.38 -14.21
CA VAL A 143 -14.02 4.87 -14.08
C VAL A 143 -13.13 5.44 -15.18
N ASP A 144 -13.59 5.43 -16.43
CA ASP A 144 -12.83 5.95 -17.57
C ASP A 144 -12.62 7.47 -17.46
N LEU A 145 -13.64 8.21 -16.99
CA LEU A 145 -13.51 9.65 -16.71
C LEU A 145 -12.42 9.90 -15.65
N LEU A 146 -12.46 9.21 -14.50
CA LEU A 146 -11.46 9.37 -13.45
C LEU A 146 -10.04 9.01 -13.95
N LEU A 147 -9.91 7.91 -14.69
CA LEU A 147 -8.60 7.42 -15.14
C LEU A 147 -8.04 8.20 -16.34
N SER A 148 -8.83 9.06 -16.97
CA SER A 148 -8.38 9.93 -18.07
C SER A 148 -7.59 11.15 -17.57
N PHE A 149 -7.78 11.57 -16.32
CA PHE A 149 -7.06 12.70 -15.75
C PHE A 149 -5.77 12.24 -15.04
N PRO A 150 -4.69 13.05 -15.08
CA PRO A 150 -3.52 12.81 -14.24
C PRO A 150 -3.90 12.81 -12.75
N VAL A 151 -3.67 11.68 -12.09
CA VAL A 151 -4.11 11.45 -10.70
C VAL A 151 -3.58 12.51 -9.74
N ILE A 152 -2.34 12.96 -9.93
CA ILE A 152 -1.74 14.02 -9.10
C ILE A 152 -2.50 15.35 -9.21
N LEU A 153 -2.90 15.76 -10.43
CA LEU A 153 -3.62 17.02 -10.64
C LEU A 153 -5.00 16.96 -9.97
N MET A 154 -5.68 15.82 -10.09
CA MET A 154 -6.99 15.63 -9.48
C MET A 154 -6.88 15.60 -7.95
N ALA A 155 -5.85 14.97 -7.40
CA ALA A 155 -5.59 14.98 -5.96
C ALA A 155 -5.33 16.39 -5.42
N LEU A 156 -4.51 17.19 -6.12
CA LEU A 156 -4.24 18.58 -5.77
C LEU A 156 -5.53 19.42 -5.77
N MET A 157 -6.37 19.26 -6.79
CA MET A 157 -7.64 19.99 -6.90
C MET A 157 -8.61 19.64 -5.76
N ILE A 158 -8.74 18.35 -5.43
CA ILE A 158 -9.61 17.89 -4.33
C ILE A 158 -9.09 18.40 -2.99
N LEU A 159 -7.78 18.32 -2.73
CA LEU A 159 -7.18 18.80 -1.48
C LEU A 159 -7.18 20.32 -1.36
N ALA A 160 -7.05 21.05 -2.46
CA ALA A 160 -7.20 22.50 -2.45
C ALA A 160 -8.62 22.93 -2.01
N TRP A 161 -9.63 22.10 -2.27
CA TRP A 161 -11.00 22.34 -1.83
C TRP A 161 -11.29 21.81 -0.42
N LEU A 162 -10.85 20.60 -0.08
CA LEU A 162 -11.06 19.99 1.24
C LEU A 162 -10.19 20.62 2.35
N GLY A 163 -9.03 21.16 2.00
CA GLY A 163 -8.02 21.62 2.94
C GLY A 163 -7.10 20.49 3.45
N LYS A 164 -6.08 20.88 4.22
CA LYS A 164 -5.07 19.95 4.79
C LYS A 164 -5.69 19.05 5.85
N GLY A 165 -5.21 17.81 5.92
CA GLY A 165 -5.64 16.86 6.94
C GLY A 165 -5.42 15.41 6.53
N VAL A 166 -4.99 14.57 7.48
CA VAL A 166 -4.76 13.12 7.23
C VAL A 166 -6.02 12.46 6.66
N GLY A 167 -7.19 12.77 7.23
CA GLY A 167 -8.48 12.26 6.75
C GLY A 167 -8.84 12.74 5.33
N ASN A 168 -8.55 14.00 5.00
CA ASN A 168 -8.81 14.56 3.67
C ASN A 168 -7.91 13.93 2.60
N VAL A 169 -6.64 13.71 2.93
CA VAL A 169 -5.71 12.99 2.04
C VAL A 169 -6.18 11.55 1.83
N MET A 170 -6.55 10.85 2.90
CA MET A 170 -7.06 9.49 2.83
C MET A 170 -8.34 9.41 1.96
N LEU A 171 -9.30 10.30 2.18
CA LEU A 171 -10.53 10.38 1.38
C LEU A 171 -10.22 10.64 -0.10
N THR A 172 -9.31 11.57 -0.38
CA THR A 172 -8.87 11.90 -1.73
C THR A 172 -8.28 10.67 -2.43
N LEU A 173 -7.38 9.94 -1.77
CA LEU A 173 -6.80 8.73 -2.34
C LEU A 173 -7.86 7.63 -2.55
N ILE A 174 -8.81 7.46 -1.64
CA ILE A 174 -9.93 6.50 -1.81
C ILE A 174 -10.74 6.83 -3.07
N LEU A 175 -11.11 8.10 -3.24
CA LEU A 175 -11.90 8.59 -4.38
C LEU A 175 -11.18 8.41 -5.73
N LEU A 176 -9.85 8.40 -5.73
CA LEU A 176 -9.05 8.30 -6.95
C LEU A 176 -8.66 6.86 -7.27
N GLU A 177 -8.43 6.02 -6.26
CA GLU A 177 -7.86 4.69 -6.45
C GLU A 177 -8.90 3.58 -6.68
N TRP A 178 -10.14 3.75 -6.20
CA TRP A 178 -11.18 2.72 -6.36
C TRP A 178 -11.43 2.35 -7.83
N ALA A 179 -11.21 3.29 -8.75
CA ALA A 179 -11.40 3.10 -10.18
C ALA A 179 -10.47 2.01 -10.76
N TYR A 180 -9.23 1.92 -10.28
CA TYR A 180 -8.28 0.88 -10.69
C TYR A 180 -8.77 -0.51 -10.25
N TYR A 181 -9.20 -0.63 -8.99
CA TYR A 181 -9.74 -1.87 -8.46
C TYR A 181 -11.04 -2.28 -9.16
N ALA A 182 -11.95 -1.33 -9.43
CA ALA A 182 -13.19 -1.59 -10.15
C ALA A 182 -12.97 -2.13 -11.55
N ARG A 183 -12.06 -1.50 -12.32
CA ARG A 183 -11.72 -1.95 -13.67
C ARG A 183 -11.15 -3.36 -13.67
N THR A 184 -10.21 -3.66 -12.75
CA THR A 184 -9.62 -5.00 -12.67
C THR A 184 -10.64 -6.04 -12.19
N ALA A 185 -11.37 -5.77 -11.11
CA ALA A 185 -12.37 -6.69 -10.57
C ALA A 185 -13.42 -7.03 -11.62
N ARG A 186 -13.89 -6.04 -12.40
CA ARG A 186 -14.78 -6.26 -13.53
C ARG A 186 -14.17 -7.19 -14.57
N GLY A 187 -12.94 -6.93 -15.00
CA GLY A 187 -12.26 -7.76 -16.01
C GLY A 187 -12.10 -9.23 -15.58
N GLN A 188 -11.73 -9.46 -14.32
CA GLN A 188 -11.64 -10.80 -13.74
C GLN A 188 -13.01 -11.45 -13.63
N ALA A 189 -14.01 -10.73 -13.12
CA ALA A 189 -15.36 -11.24 -12.96
C ALA A 189 -16.03 -11.61 -14.29
N LEU A 190 -15.84 -10.82 -15.35
CA LEU A 190 -16.31 -11.16 -16.70
C LEU A 190 -15.67 -12.43 -17.26
N THR A 191 -14.42 -12.69 -16.90
CA THR A 191 -13.70 -13.91 -17.32
C THR A 191 -14.16 -15.12 -16.51
N GLU A 192 -14.22 -14.99 -15.19
CA GLU A 192 -14.60 -16.09 -14.29
C GLU A 192 -16.08 -16.46 -14.42
N SER A 193 -16.97 -15.49 -14.66
CA SER A 193 -18.40 -15.75 -14.88
C SER A 193 -18.72 -16.58 -16.13
N ARG A 194 -17.75 -16.78 -17.04
CA ARG A 194 -17.89 -17.60 -18.26
C ARG A 194 -17.28 -19.00 -18.11
N ARG A 195 -16.88 -19.40 -16.90
CA ARG A 195 -16.27 -20.71 -16.64
C ARG A 195 -17.33 -21.77 -16.41
N GLU A 196 -17.04 -23.00 -16.83
CA GLU A 196 -17.96 -24.16 -16.73
C GLU A 196 -18.44 -24.44 -15.30
N TYR A 197 -17.60 -24.20 -14.29
CA TYR A 197 -18.00 -24.38 -12.88
C TYR A 197 -19.07 -23.37 -12.44
N VAL A 198 -19.10 -22.17 -13.02
CA VAL A 198 -20.12 -21.15 -12.76
C VAL A 198 -21.44 -21.55 -13.41
N ASP A 199 -21.40 -22.07 -14.64
CA ASP A 199 -22.58 -22.59 -15.33
C ASP A 199 -23.16 -23.81 -14.62
N ALA A 200 -22.31 -24.72 -14.13
CA ALA A 200 -22.72 -25.86 -13.33
C ALA A 200 -23.37 -25.44 -12.00
N ALA A 201 -22.82 -24.44 -11.31
CA ALA A 201 -23.41 -23.89 -10.09
C ALA A 201 -24.76 -23.20 -10.36
N ARG A 202 -24.88 -22.48 -11.49
CA ARG A 202 -26.14 -21.87 -11.93
C ARG A 202 -27.20 -22.92 -12.25
N GLY A 203 -26.82 -24.03 -12.91
CA GLY A 203 -27.71 -25.16 -13.20
C GLY A 203 -28.22 -25.87 -11.95
N GLN A 204 -27.49 -25.79 -10.83
CA GLN A 204 -27.91 -26.29 -9.52
C GLN A 204 -28.81 -25.32 -8.74
N GLY A 205 -29.21 -24.18 -9.33
CA GLY A 205 -30.09 -23.20 -8.69
C GLY A 205 -29.40 -22.32 -7.65
N VAL A 206 -28.07 -22.20 -7.67
CA VAL A 206 -27.35 -21.28 -6.77
C VAL A 206 -27.76 -19.84 -7.07
N GLY A 207 -28.30 -19.16 -6.05
CA GLY A 207 -28.75 -17.78 -6.18
C GLY A 207 -27.63 -16.79 -6.57
N PRO A 208 -27.98 -15.65 -7.19
CA PRO A 208 -27.02 -14.73 -7.81
C PRO A 208 -25.95 -14.20 -6.84
N LEU A 209 -26.37 -13.78 -5.64
CA LEU A 209 -25.45 -13.26 -4.62
C LEU A 209 -24.48 -14.33 -4.12
N ARG A 210 -24.98 -15.56 -3.91
CA ARG A 210 -24.17 -16.70 -3.45
C ARG A 210 -23.21 -17.17 -4.54
N LEU A 211 -23.61 -17.05 -5.81
CA LEU A 211 -22.74 -17.32 -6.96
C LEU A 211 -21.58 -16.30 -7.00
N VAL A 212 -21.89 -15.01 -6.90
CA VAL A 212 -20.87 -13.94 -6.93
C VAL A 212 -19.91 -14.05 -5.75
N ILE A 213 -20.41 -14.07 -4.52
CA ILE A 213 -19.56 -14.05 -3.32
C ILE A 213 -18.87 -15.40 -3.08
N GLY A 214 -19.55 -16.51 -3.38
CA GLY A 214 -19.04 -17.85 -3.08
C GLY A 214 -18.16 -18.45 -4.17
N HIS A 215 -18.34 -18.07 -5.43
CA HIS A 215 -17.65 -18.69 -6.56
C HIS A 215 -16.82 -17.69 -7.37
N ILE A 216 -17.36 -16.52 -7.71
CA ILE A 216 -16.66 -15.57 -8.59
C ILE A 216 -15.62 -14.75 -7.81
N LEU A 217 -16.02 -14.08 -6.73
CA LEU A 217 -15.15 -13.21 -5.94
C LEU A 217 -13.88 -13.92 -5.46
N PRO A 218 -13.92 -15.14 -4.87
CA PRO A 218 -12.72 -15.81 -4.38
C PRO A 218 -11.71 -16.09 -5.50
N ASN A 219 -12.18 -16.36 -6.72
CA ASN A 219 -11.32 -16.57 -7.88
C ASN A 219 -10.80 -15.25 -8.49
N CYS A 220 -11.46 -14.13 -8.22
CA CYS A 220 -10.99 -12.79 -8.60
C CYS A 220 -9.97 -12.19 -7.60
N LEU A 221 -9.88 -12.71 -6.37
CA LEU A 221 -9.01 -12.15 -5.32
C LEU A 221 -7.51 -12.19 -5.66
N PRO A 222 -6.92 -13.26 -6.24
CA PRO A 222 -5.47 -13.30 -6.42
C PRO A 222 -4.91 -12.14 -7.27
N PRO A 223 -5.47 -11.81 -8.45
CA PRO A 223 -5.05 -10.63 -9.20
C PRO A 223 -5.30 -9.30 -8.47
N LEU A 224 -6.36 -9.22 -7.65
CA LEU A 224 -6.68 -8.02 -6.88
C LEU A 224 -5.69 -7.79 -5.72
N ILE A 225 -5.25 -8.87 -5.05
CA ILE A 225 -4.21 -8.80 -4.00
C ILE A 225 -2.89 -8.29 -4.57
N VAL A 226 -2.51 -8.78 -5.75
CA VAL A 226 -1.30 -8.35 -6.46
C VAL A 226 -1.34 -6.85 -6.76
N ILE A 227 -2.45 -6.38 -7.34
CA ILE A 227 -2.61 -4.95 -7.64
C ILE A 227 -2.70 -4.14 -6.35
N GLY A 228 -3.33 -4.68 -5.30
CA GLY A 228 -3.40 -4.02 -4.00
C GLY A 228 -2.03 -3.66 -3.43
N ALA A 229 -1.05 -4.57 -3.51
CA ALA A 229 0.31 -4.29 -3.05
C ALA A 229 0.96 -3.11 -3.81
N LEU A 230 0.80 -3.08 -5.14
CA LEU A 230 1.32 -1.99 -5.98
C LEU A 230 0.62 -0.66 -5.69
N GLN A 231 -0.69 -0.70 -5.45
CA GLN A 231 -1.49 0.49 -5.14
C GLN A 231 -1.15 1.06 -3.77
N ILE A 232 -0.81 0.24 -2.77
CA ILE A 232 -0.32 0.73 -1.47
C ILE A 232 0.96 1.58 -1.67
N ALA A 233 1.94 1.08 -2.41
CA ALA A 233 3.18 1.83 -2.68
C ALA A 233 2.89 3.14 -3.44
N ARG A 234 1.97 3.09 -4.41
CA ARG A 234 1.53 4.27 -5.16
C ARG A 234 0.81 5.29 -4.27
N ALA A 235 -0.06 4.85 -3.37
CA ALA A 235 -0.79 5.69 -2.43
C ALA A 235 0.17 6.42 -1.47
N ILE A 236 1.17 5.71 -0.93
CA ILE A 236 2.23 6.29 -0.09
C ILE A 236 3.03 7.33 -0.88
N THR A 237 3.38 7.02 -2.13
CA THR A 237 4.12 7.95 -2.99
C THR A 237 3.30 9.21 -3.29
N LEU A 238 2.00 9.06 -3.59
CA LEU A 238 1.09 10.18 -3.82
C LEU A 238 0.90 11.03 -2.57
N GLU A 239 0.66 10.41 -1.41
CA GLU A 239 0.61 11.11 -0.12
C GLU A 239 1.87 11.93 0.11
N ALA A 240 3.04 11.30 0.00
CA ALA A 240 4.32 11.98 0.21
C ALA A 240 4.52 13.13 -0.79
N THR A 241 4.11 12.96 -2.04
CA THR A 241 4.19 14.02 -3.07
C THR A 241 3.26 15.19 -2.72
N LEU A 242 2.02 14.92 -2.30
CA LEU A 242 1.05 15.97 -1.94
C LEU A 242 1.47 16.70 -0.67
N SER A 243 1.99 15.98 0.32
CA SER A 243 2.57 16.53 1.54
C SER A 243 3.81 17.37 1.24
N PHE A 244 4.66 16.92 0.31
CA PHE A 244 5.82 17.70 -0.15
C PHE A 244 5.40 19.02 -0.82
N LEU A 245 4.32 18.99 -1.61
CA LEU A 245 3.71 20.17 -2.23
C LEU A 245 2.92 21.04 -1.25
N GLY A 246 2.86 20.66 0.03
CA GLY A 246 2.23 21.45 1.09
C GLY A 246 0.70 21.32 1.17
N LEU A 247 0.09 20.41 0.41
CA LEU A 247 -1.37 20.18 0.38
C LEU A 247 -1.82 18.93 1.15
N GLY A 248 -0.87 18.13 1.64
CA GLY A 248 -1.16 16.89 2.37
C GLY A 248 -1.52 17.11 3.84
N VAL A 249 -0.64 16.65 4.73
CA VAL A 249 -0.88 16.62 6.18
C VAL A 249 -0.50 17.94 6.88
N PRO A 250 -1.10 18.26 8.05
CA PRO A 250 -0.71 19.44 8.83
C PRO A 250 0.68 19.29 9.46
N VAL A 251 1.31 20.41 9.81
CA VAL A 251 2.67 20.45 10.42
C VAL A 251 2.75 19.81 11.80
N THR A 252 1.60 19.66 12.47
CA THR A 252 1.43 18.98 13.76
C THR A 252 1.46 17.45 13.62
N GLU A 253 1.18 16.91 12.43
CA GLU A 253 1.16 15.47 12.16
C GLU A 253 2.08 15.16 10.98
N PRO A 254 3.41 15.34 11.13
CA PRO A 254 4.32 15.24 10.01
C PRO A 254 4.33 13.84 9.39
N SER A 255 4.13 13.78 8.08
CA SER A 255 4.41 12.58 7.25
C SER A 255 5.81 12.66 6.66
N LEU A 256 6.28 11.54 6.08
CA LEU A 256 7.61 11.53 5.44
C LEU A 256 7.73 12.60 4.33
N GLY A 257 6.69 12.78 3.51
CA GLY A 257 6.69 13.80 2.46
C GLY A 257 6.85 15.22 3.00
N LEU A 258 6.19 15.53 4.14
CA LEU A 258 6.33 16.83 4.78
C LEU A 258 7.73 17.03 5.36
N LEU A 259 8.31 16.00 5.97
CA LEU A 259 9.69 16.06 6.50
C LEU A 259 10.70 16.32 5.38
N ILE A 260 10.54 15.65 4.24
CA ILE A 260 11.38 15.88 3.05
C ILE A 260 11.25 17.33 2.59
N ALA A 261 10.04 17.88 2.52
CA ALA A 261 9.81 19.27 2.11
C ALA A 261 10.41 20.29 3.07
N ASN A 262 10.29 20.05 4.38
CA ASN A 262 10.91 20.91 5.38
C ASN A 262 12.43 20.96 5.20
N GLY A 263 13.08 19.80 5.02
CA GLY A 263 14.52 19.74 4.79
C GLY A 263 14.98 20.27 3.43
N PHE A 264 14.13 20.19 2.40
CA PHE A 264 14.48 20.60 1.04
C PHE A 264 14.91 22.07 0.97
N GLN A 265 14.30 22.92 1.79
CA GLN A 265 14.65 24.35 1.89
C GLN A 265 16.07 24.60 2.41
N TYR A 266 16.63 23.66 3.18
CA TYR A 266 17.94 23.80 3.82
C TYR A 266 19.06 23.03 3.11
N MET A 267 18.74 22.33 2.02
CA MET A 267 19.70 21.48 1.29
C MET A 267 20.91 22.27 0.75
N LEU A 268 20.70 23.53 0.34
CA LEU A 268 21.78 24.41 -0.13
C LEU A 268 22.58 25.06 1.00
N SER A 269 22.12 24.94 2.25
CA SER A 269 22.78 25.50 3.44
C SER A 269 23.69 24.49 4.14
N ASN A 270 24.03 23.38 3.47
CA ASN A 270 24.79 22.26 4.02
C ASN A 270 24.09 21.48 5.16
N GLU A 271 22.77 21.66 5.32
CA GLU A 271 21.93 20.95 6.31
C GLU A 271 21.16 19.79 5.66
N TYR A 272 21.84 19.03 4.80
CA TYR A 272 21.24 18.03 3.93
C TYR A 272 20.53 16.89 4.68
N TRP A 273 20.95 16.60 5.93
CA TRP A 273 20.40 15.51 6.75
C TRP A 273 18.89 15.65 6.98
N ILE A 274 18.38 16.88 7.04
CA ILE A 274 16.97 17.18 7.31
C ILE A 274 16.07 16.61 6.21
N SER A 275 16.51 16.60 4.95
CA SER A 275 15.75 16.04 3.83
C SER A 275 16.18 14.61 3.47
N LEU A 276 17.49 14.33 3.56
CA LEU A 276 18.09 13.07 3.12
C LEU A 276 17.58 11.88 3.92
N PHE A 277 17.55 11.95 5.26
CA PHE A 277 17.16 10.81 6.08
C PHE A 277 15.67 10.45 5.95
N PRO A 278 14.72 11.41 5.98
CA PRO A 278 13.32 11.12 5.66
C PRO A 278 13.15 10.56 4.23
N GLY A 279 13.90 11.08 3.26
CA GLY A 279 13.90 10.58 1.88
C GLY A 279 14.36 9.13 1.77
N LEU A 280 15.42 8.75 2.48
CA LEU A 280 15.91 7.37 2.54
C LEU A 280 14.90 6.45 3.22
N ALA A 281 14.26 6.89 4.31
CA ALA A 281 13.22 6.12 4.98
C ALA A 281 12.02 5.86 4.05
N LEU A 282 11.59 6.87 3.29
CA LEU A 282 10.54 6.73 2.28
C LEU A 282 10.95 5.75 1.17
N LEU A 283 12.16 5.88 0.64
CA LEU A 283 12.70 5.00 -0.39
C LEU A 283 12.73 3.54 0.06
N ILE A 284 13.30 3.27 1.24
CA ILE A 284 13.39 1.91 1.80
C ILE A 284 11.98 1.33 1.98
N THR A 285 11.03 2.13 2.46
CA THR A 285 9.64 1.70 2.64
C THR A 285 8.99 1.31 1.31
N ILE A 286 9.10 2.15 0.28
CA ILE A 286 8.53 1.87 -1.04
C ILE A 286 9.17 0.64 -1.66
N VAL A 287 10.50 0.50 -1.57
CA VAL A 287 11.22 -0.68 -2.07
C VAL A 287 10.78 -1.94 -1.35
N ALA A 288 10.67 -1.92 -0.02
CA ALA A 288 10.22 -3.08 0.76
C ALA A 288 8.81 -3.53 0.34
N ILE A 289 7.87 -2.59 0.17
CA ILE A 289 6.49 -2.89 -0.26
C ILE A 289 6.49 -3.46 -1.69
N ASN A 290 7.24 -2.85 -2.61
CA ASN A 290 7.30 -3.31 -4.00
C ASN A 290 7.93 -4.71 -4.13
N LEU A 291 9.01 -5.01 -3.39
CA LEU A 291 9.62 -6.34 -3.39
C LEU A 291 8.64 -7.43 -2.94
N VAL A 292 7.82 -7.14 -1.91
CA VAL A 292 6.77 -8.05 -1.46
C VAL A 292 5.67 -8.18 -2.51
N GLY A 293 5.23 -7.07 -3.10
CA GLY A 293 4.20 -7.05 -4.15
C GLY A 293 4.58 -7.81 -5.41
N ASP A 294 5.82 -7.65 -5.87
CA ASP A 294 6.35 -8.36 -7.03
C ASP A 294 6.43 -9.86 -6.78
N ARG A 295 6.85 -10.29 -5.58
CA ARG A 295 6.82 -11.73 -5.28
C ARG A 295 5.40 -12.27 -5.17
N LEU A 296 4.48 -11.52 -4.57
CA LEU A 296 3.06 -11.90 -4.55
C LEU A 296 2.52 -12.07 -5.97
N ARG A 297 2.92 -11.19 -6.91
CA ARG A 297 2.58 -11.31 -8.33
C ARG A 297 3.08 -12.61 -8.93
N ASP A 298 4.35 -12.96 -8.71
CA ASP A 298 4.95 -14.16 -9.29
C ASP A 298 4.26 -15.43 -8.81
N VAL A 299 3.96 -15.50 -7.51
CA VAL A 299 3.41 -16.70 -6.87
C VAL A 299 1.90 -16.84 -7.11
N LEU A 300 1.17 -15.73 -7.20
CA LEU A 300 -0.28 -15.73 -7.46
C LEU A 300 -0.63 -15.75 -8.94
N ASN A 301 0.34 -15.64 -9.86
CA ASN A 301 0.10 -15.68 -11.29
C ASN A 301 0.27 -17.12 -11.85
N PRO A 302 -0.81 -17.86 -12.13
CA PRO A 302 -0.74 -19.23 -12.62
C PRO A 302 -0.18 -19.36 -14.04
N ARG A 303 0.00 -18.26 -14.78
CA ARG A 303 0.56 -18.28 -16.13
C ARG A 303 2.09 -18.36 -16.17
N LEU A 304 2.78 -18.05 -15.07
CA LEU A 304 4.24 -18.12 -14.97
C LEU A 304 4.76 -19.50 -14.54
N GLN A 305 3.86 -20.43 -14.23
CA GLN A 305 4.17 -21.78 -13.72
C GLN A 305 4.04 -22.89 -14.79
N ARG A 306 4.07 -22.55 -16.08
CA ARG A 306 4.09 -23.50 -17.20
C ARG A 306 5.48 -23.64 -17.80
#